data_AF-A0A2V9AQ68-F1
#
_entry.id   AF-A0A2V9AQ68-F1
#
_cell.length_a   1.000
_cell.length_b   1.000
_cell.length_c   1.000
_cell.angle_alpha   90.00
_cell.angle_beta   90.00
_cell.angle_gamma   90.00
#
_symmetry.space_group_name_H-M   'P 1'
#
loop_
_entity.id
_entity.type
_entity.pdbx_description
1 polymer ?
#
loop_
_entity_poly.entity_id
_entity_poly.type
_entity_poly.pdbx_seq_one_letter_code
_entity_poly.pdbx_strand_id
1 'polypeptide(L)'
;MKTKSLSLLGFCVVVWCPVVFAQSETAPGNFRGRTAITWAKPRGLKGAKPPAAAPVQTTIHANDSEARSLKISTNSYPPDVYSPLKSLPLWTFDVKASRDGHHHLGTMVGHDPFKNPGTDNIPTYIVPVIFRTHTVATAWDPTTGVFTTEPGETTTDPTKPDNSCMAGPNNIALKVTEQSPVFVPAHFVFGGTDVGTTQYLDAFQRANFWQVLSKNMGSNEYHVLLNPVETVEPIFLDVPANEGLAIRDPNFFLASLGFTFCAPLLIIDINWYDSYLNGTAIPKLGQAGVDASTFPIFQNYNAAFSSPVTNLFFCCAIGYHSFTGYPITTQTYAVVDFDSTGFFGGPPTGLQTLVLSHEVGEWVNDPHLVNNTVSWGNAGQVSGCSESLEVGDPLTGLALPPVVMPNGYGYVLQELAFFSWFSGAPAVGANGWFSNNGTFKTDAGRVCP
;
A
#
# COMPACT_ATOMS: atom_id res chain seq x y z
N MET A 1 11.52 77.33 -22.66
CA MET A 1 10.07 77.11 -22.86
C MET A 1 9.85 76.48 -24.22
N LYS A 2 8.95 75.48 -24.25
CA LYS A 2 8.46 74.70 -25.39
C LYS A 2 9.31 73.52 -25.88
N THR A 3 8.76 72.37 -25.54
CA THR A 3 9.02 70.98 -25.91
C THR A 3 8.92 70.72 -27.42
N LYS A 4 9.74 69.78 -27.90
CA LYS A 4 9.46 68.98 -29.10
C LYS A 4 9.73 67.50 -28.81
N SER A 5 8.79 66.70 -29.31
CA SER A 5 8.65 65.25 -29.29
C SER A 5 9.78 64.51 -30.02
N LEU A 6 10.06 63.28 -29.58
CA LEU A 6 10.44 62.20 -30.49
C LEU A 6 9.82 60.87 -30.02
N SER A 7 9.38 60.10 -31.01
CA SER A 7 8.63 58.84 -30.97
C SER A 7 9.46 57.63 -30.54
N LEU A 8 8.86 56.70 -29.78
CA LEU A 8 9.22 55.28 -29.81
C LEU A 8 7.95 54.43 -29.99
N LEU A 9 8.04 53.47 -30.91
CA LEU A 9 7.03 52.45 -31.19
C LEU A 9 6.82 51.54 -29.98
N GLY A 10 5.55 51.27 -29.65
CA GLY A 10 5.11 50.19 -28.78
C GLY A 10 3.94 49.45 -29.43
N PHE A 11 4.09 48.14 -29.58
CA PHE A 11 3.08 47.20 -30.08
C PHE A 11 2.15 46.72 -28.95
N CYS A 12 0.91 46.38 -29.32
CA CYS A 12 -0.16 45.73 -28.52
C CYS A 12 -0.77 46.60 -27.40
N VAL A 13 -2.09 46.64 -27.18
CA VAL A 13 -3.05 45.55 -26.96
C VAL A 13 -4.48 46.03 -27.28
N VAL A 14 -5.30 45.17 -27.89
CA VAL A 14 -6.74 45.38 -28.08
C VAL A 14 -7.49 45.17 -26.76
N VAL A 15 -8.35 46.14 -26.46
CA VAL A 15 -9.25 46.24 -25.31
C VAL A 15 -10.38 45.21 -25.41
N TRP A 16 -10.69 44.55 -24.29
CA TRP A 16 -12.07 44.11 -24.00
C TRP A 16 -12.41 44.28 -22.52
N CYS A 17 -13.61 44.80 -22.28
CA CYS A 17 -14.19 45.20 -21.00
C CYS A 17 -14.58 43.98 -20.13
N PRO A 18 -14.73 44.16 -18.81
CA PRO A 18 -14.80 43.06 -17.84
C PRO A 18 -16.24 42.53 -17.70
N VAL A 19 -16.37 41.20 -17.64
CA VAL A 19 -17.54 40.54 -17.05
C VAL A 19 -17.12 40.04 -15.68
N VAL A 20 -17.80 40.57 -14.67
CA VAL A 20 -17.72 40.14 -13.27
C VAL A 20 -18.17 38.68 -13.20
N PHE A 21 -17.27 37.77 -12.84
CA PHE A 21 -17.63 36.47 -12.29
C PHE A 21 -17.27 36.46 -10.81
N ALA A 22 -18.28 36.19 -9.99
CA ALA A 22 -18.17 35.96 -8.57
C ALA A 22 -17.12 34.87 -8.29
N GLN A 23 -16.22 35.15 -7.35
CA GLN A 23 -15.33 34.15 -6.78
C GLN A 23 -16.18 33.14 -6.01
N SER A 24 -16.35 31.93 -6.55
CA SER A 24 -16.64 30.77 -5.72
C SER A 24 -15.30 30.20 -5.25
N GLU A 25 -15.08 30.26 -3.94
CA GLU A 25 -14.02 29.53 -3.25
C GLU A 25 -14.04 28.07 -3.70
N THR A 26 -13.06 27.68 -4.50
CA THR A 26 -12.81 26.28 -4.86
C THR A 26 -11.47 25.89 -4.25
N ALA A 27 -11.50 24.79 -3.51
CA ALA A 27 -10.43 24.24 -2.70
C ALA A 27 -9.12 24.04 -3.48
N PRO A 28 -7.95 24.15 -2.81
CA PRO A 28 -6.67 23.92 -3.45
C PRO A 28 -6.48 22.44 -3.81
N GLY A 29 -6.29 22.19 -5.11
CA GLY A 29 -5.50 21.11 -5.73
C GLY A 29 -5.52 19.72 -5.11
N ASN A 30 -6.35 18.82 -5.65
CA ASN A 30 -6.19 17.38 -5.52
C ASN A 30 -4.88 16.90 -6.19
N PHE A 31 -3.89 16.51 -5.38
CA PHE A 31 -2.78 15.67 -5.82
C PHE A 31 -3.31 14.25 -6.05
N ARG A 32 -3.42 13.84 -7.32
CA ARG A 32 -3.64 12.43 -7.71
C ARG A 32 -2.29 11.70 -7.63
N GLY A 33 -2.21 10.63 -6.85
CA GLY A 33 -1.04 9.73 -6.85
C GLY A 33 -0.59 9.19 -5.49
N ARG A 34 -1.46 9.10 -4.48
CA ARG A 34 -1.13 8.45 -3.20
C ARG A 34 -2.33 7.65 -2.70
N THR A 35 -2.25 6.33 -2.80
CA THR A 35 -3.18 5.39 -2.17
C THR A 35 -2.55 4.95 -0.86
N ALA A 36 -2.66 5.81 0.15
CA ALA A 36 -2.34 5.36 1.50
C ALA A 36 -3.45 4.41 1.98
N ILE A 37 -3.12 3.39 2.80
CA ILE A 37 -4.11 2.57 3.53
C ILE A 37 -4.90 3.50 4.44
N THR A 38 -5.85 4.23 3.90
CA THR A 38 -6.77 5.00 4.69
C THR A 38 -7.69 3.96 5.32
N TRP A 39 -7.85 3.99 6.64
CA TRP A 39 -8.78 3.14 7.41
C TRP A 39 -8.23 1.87 8.03
N ALA A 40 -7.01 1.88 8.55
CA ALA A 40 -6.80 1.16 9.80
C ALA A 40 -7.73 1.80 10.85
N LYS A 41 -8.99 1.36 10.94
CA LYS A 41 -9.98 1.95 11.85
C LYS A 41 -9.60 1.57 13.27
N PRO A 42 -9.52 2.52 14.22
CA PRO A 42 -9.35 2.20 15.63
C PRO A 42 -10.38 1.18 16.09
N ARG A 43 -9.97 0.21 16.91
CA ARG A 43 -10.76 -0.99 17.29
C ARG A 43 -12.18 -0.69 17.81
N GLY A 44 -12.37 0.48 18.42
CA GLY A 44 -13.65 0.94 18.98
C GLY A 44 -14.44 1.97 18.16
N LEU A 45 -13.91 2.50 17.04
CA LEU A 45 -14.68 3.39 16.13
C LEU A 45 -15.58 2.61 15.15
N LYS A 46 -16.00 1.40 15.52
CA LYS A 46 -16.92 0.55 14.74
C LYS A 46 -18.34 1.11 14.85
N GLY A 47 -18.75 1.95 13.90
CA GLY A 47 -20.06 2.65 14.00
C GLY A 47 -20.74 3.13 12.71
N ALA A 48 -20.07 3.18 11.57
CA ALA A 48 -20.75 3.20 10.27
C ALA A 48 -20.80 1.75 9.77
N LYS A 49 -21.98 1.12 9.85
CA LYS A 49 -22.24 -0.19 9.25
C LYS A 49 -21.65 -0.21 7.82
N PRO A 50 -20.75 -1.14 7.47
CA PRO A 50 -20.78 -1.65 6.10
C PRO A 50 -22.21 -2.15 5.88
N PRO A 51 -22.82 -1.97 4.69
CA PRO A 51 -23.89 -2.88 4.33
C PRO A 51 -23.35 -4.28 4.63
N ALA A 52 -24.10 -5.07 5.41
CA ALA A 52 -23.81 -6.48 5.51
C ALA A 52 -23.49 -6.95 4.09
N ALA A 53 -22.37 -7.64 3.87
CA ALA A 53 -22.16 -8.35 2.63
C ALA A 53 -23.48 -9.09 2.42
N ALA A 54 -24.27 -8.62 1.45
CA ALA A 54 -25.51 -9.28 1.16
C ALA A 54 -25.08 -10.70 0.85
N PRO A 55 -25.75 -11.73 1.36
CA PRO A 55 -25.57 -13.04 0.78
C PRO A 55 -26.03 -12.87 -0.66
N VAL A 56 -25.08 -12.63 -1.55
CA VAL A 56 -25.31 -12.70 -2.98
C VAL A 56 -25.39 -14.20 -3.24
N GLN A 57 -26.55 -14.78 -2.91
CA GLN A 57 -27.07 -15.91 -3.67
C GLN A 57 -27.40 -15.36 -5.06
N THR A 58 -26.38 -15.14 -5.87
CA THR A 58 -26.57 -15.16 -7.32
C THR A 58 -26.76 -16.62 -7.67
N THR A 59 -27.94 -16.89 -8.22
CA THR A 59 -28.22 -18.08 -9.00
C THR A 59 -27.02 -18.44 -9.85
N ILE A 60 -26.52 -19.66 -9.64
CA ILE A 60 -25.49 -20.31 -10.43
C ILE A 60 -25.95 -20.25 -11.89
N HIS A 61 -25.33 -19.36 -12.66
CA HIS A 61 -25.11 -19.65 -14.06
C HIS A 61 -23.76 -20.37 -14.12
N ALA A 62 -23.81 -21.67 -13.91
CA ALA A 62 -22.88 -22.56 -14.58
C ALA A 62 -23.20 -22.40 -16.06
N ASN A 63 -22.30 -21.77 -16.81
CA ASN A 63 -22.16 -21.77 -18.27
C ASN A 63 -20.99 -20.80 -18.55
N ASP A 64 -19.87 -21.15 -19.15
CA ASP A 64 -19.49 -22.35 -19.90
C ASP A 64 -18.03 -22.65 -19.57
N SER A 65 -17.73 -23.93 -19.37
CA SER A 65 -16.38 -24.49 -19.41
C SER A 65 -15.80 -24.52 -20.83
N GLU A 66 -16.20 -23.60 -21.71
CA GLU A 66 -15.53 -23.41 -23.00
C GLU A 66 -14.41 -22.40 -22.84
N ALA A 67 -13.20 -22.85 -23.14
CA ALA A 67 -11.94 -22.15 -23.04
C ALA A 67 -11.91 -20.82 -23.83
N ARG A 68 -12.49 -19.75 -23.28
CA ARG A 68 -12.17 -18.38 -23.69
C ARG A 68 -10.98 -17.93 -22.84
N SER A 69 -9.84 -17.71 -23.47
CA SER A 69 -8.69 -17.07 -22.83
C SER A 69 -9.05 -15.65 -22.41
N LEU A 70 -8.46 -15.18 -21.30
CA LEU A 70 -8.51 -13.77 -20.93
C LEU A 70 -8.07 -12.92 -22.13
N LYS A 71 -8.85 -11.89 -22.47
CA LYS A 71 -8.53 -11.00 -23.59
C LYS A 71 -7.53 -9.95 -23.11
N ILE A 72 -6.25 -10.31 -23.19
CA ILE A 72 -5.16 -9.48 -22.71
C ILE A 72 -4.07 -9.39 -23.79
N SER A 73 -3.50 -8.22 -23.94
CA SER A 73 -2.24 -8.03 -24.67
C SER A 73 -1.19 -7.52 -23.70
N THR A 74 0.04 -8.00 -23.84
CA THR A 74 1.12 -7.74 -22.90
C THR A 74 2.42 -7.37 -23.61
N ASN A 75 3.27 -6.59 -22.97
CA ASN A 75 4.63 -6.30 -23.43
C ASN A 75 5.59 -6.33 -22.24
N SER A 76 6.80 -6.86 -22.44
CA SER A 76 7.84 -6.89 -21.41
C SER A 76 8.84 -5.76 -21.62
N TYR A 77 9.28 -5.15 -20.52
CA TYR A 77 10.28 -4.09 -20.50
C TYR A 77 11.40 -4.53 -19.55
N PRO A 78 12.48 -5.15 -20.08
CA PRO A 78 13.63 -5.48 -19.24
C PRO A 78 14.24 -4.20 -18.63
N PRO A 79 14.94 -4.32 -17.50
CA PRO A 79 15.46 -3.16 -16.75
C PRO A 79 16.47 -2.30 -17.53
N ASP A 80 16.99 -2.79 -18.66
CA ASP A 80 17.99 -2.11 -19.50
C ASP A 80 17.38 -1.34 -20.70
N VAL A 81 16.06 -1.35 -20.90
CA VAL A 81 15.40 -0.74 -22.09
C VAL A 81 15.70 0.75 -22.22
N TYR A 82 15.87 1.46 -21.11
CA TYR A 82 16.15 2.90 -21.08
C TYR A 82 17.59 3.24 -20.67
N SER A 83 18.56 2.39 -21.02
CA SER A 83 19.98 2.66 -20.78
C SER A 83 20.36 4.11 -21.18
N PRO A 84 20.96 4.91 -20.26
CA PRO A 84 21.63 4.51 -19.02
C PRO A 84 20.75 4.48 -17.75
N LEU A 85 19.43 4.73 -17.86
CA LEU A 85 18.52 4.73 -16.72
C LEU A 85 18.19 3.29 -16.32
N LYS A 86 18.61 2.90 -15.11
CA LYS A 86 18.15 1.67 -14.46
C LYS A 86 16.66 1.76 -14.17
N SER A 87 15.94 0.64 -14.25
CA SER A 87 14.54 0.54 -13.81
C SER A 87 14.26 -0.81 -13.19
N LEU A 88 13.10 -0.95 -12.56
CA LEU A 88 12.55 -2.27 -12.25
C LEU A 88 12.34 -3.07 -13.55
N PRO A 89 12.42 -4.42 -13.51
CA PRO A 89 11.81 -5.25 -14.54
C PRO A 89 10.30 -5.04 -14.48
N LEU A 90 9.71 -4.69 -15.62
CA LEU A 90 8.29 -4.39 -15.71
C LEU A 90 7.66 -5.12 -16.89
N TRP A 91 6.38 -5.40 -16.79
CA TRP A 91 5.56 -5.76 -17.94
C TRP A 91 4.26 -4.97 -17.93
N THR A 92 3.81 -4.57 -19.11
CA THR A 92 2.55 -3.86 -19.29
C THR A 92 1.47 -4.82 -19.73
N PHE A 93 0.23 -4.52 -19.37
CA PHE A 93 -0.95 -5.19 -19.88
C PHE A 93 -1.95 -4.18 -20.45
N ASP A 94 -2.73 -4.67 -21.42
CA ASP A 94 -4.00 -4.12 -21.86
C ASP A 94 -5.02 -5.26 -21.77
N VAL A 95 -5.86 -5.22 -20.74
CA VAL A 95 -6.91 -6.21 -20.55
C VAL A 95 -8.25 -5.64 -20.99
N LYS A 96 -8.94 -6.34 -21.88
CA LYS A 96 -10.34 -6.08 -22.16
C LYS A 96 -11.19 -6.74 -21.08
N ALA A 97 -11.57 -5.98 -20.06
CA ALA A 97 -12.28 -6.49 -18.90
C ALA A 97 -13.69 -6.97 -19.28
N SER A 98 -14.11 -8.09 -18.70
CA SER A 98 -15.43 -8.66 -18.99
C SER A 98 -16.56 -7.94 -18.25
N ARG A 99 -16.23 -7.21 -17.18
CA ARG A 99 -17.21 -6.52 -16.32
C ARG A 99 -17.82 -5.28 -16.99
N ASP A 100 -17.05 -4.58 -17.83
CA ASP A 100 -17.50 -3.36 -18.53
C ASP A 100 -17.27 -3.40 -20.06
N GLY A 101 -16.48 -4.34 -20.56
CA GLY A 101 -16.15 -4.44 -21.99
C GLY A 101 -15.10 -3.43 -22.48
N HIS A 102 -14.47 -2.66 -21.59
CA HIS A 102 -13.44 -1.68 -21.94
C HIS A 102 -12.02 -2.23 -21.72
N HIS A 103 -11.06 -1.49 -22.26
CA HIS A 103 -9.63 -1.75 -22.15
C HIS A 103 -9.06 -1.04 -20.93
N HIS A 104 -8.31 -1.77 -20.11
CA HIS A 104 -7.65 -1.28 -18.90
C HIS A 104 -6.16 -1.55 -19.03
N LEU A 105 -5.39 -0.47 -19.01
CA LEU A 105 -3.94 -0.48 -19.18
C LEU A 105 -3.26 -0.42 -17.81
N GLY A 106 -2.16 -1.14 -17.67
CA GLY A 106 -1.33 -1.04 -16.48
C GLY A 106 0.03 -1.69 -16.64
N THR A 107 0.80 -1.65 -15.57
CA THR A 107 2.17 -2.18 -15.48
C THR A 107 2.36 -2.91 -14.16
N MET A 108 3.01 -4.07 -14.17
CA MET A 108 3.38 -4.79 -12.94
C MET A 108 4.88 -5.04 -12.89
N VAL A 109 5.40 -5.31 -11.70
CA VAL A 109 6.80 -5.68 -11.47
C VAL A 109 7.04 -7.13 -11.89
N GLY A 110 8.13 -7.36 -12.62
CA GLY A 110 8.62 -8.67 -13.03
C GLY A 110 8.48 -8.97 -14.53
N HIS A 111 8.66 -10.25 -14.88
CA HIS A 111 8.44 -10.80 -16.21
C HIS A 111 6.95 -10.96 -16.52
N ASP A 112 6.62 -11.05 -17.81
CA ASP A 112 5.24 -11.26 -18.27
C ASP A 112 4.80 -12.72 -18.07
N PRO A 113 3.83 -13.02 -17.17
CA PRO A 113 3.38 -14.38 -16.92
C PRO A 113 2.63 -15.01 -18.11
N PHE A 114 2.18 -14.21 -19.09
CA PHE A 114 1.39 -14.68 -20.23
C PHE A 114 2.24 -15.11 -21.43
N LYS A 115 3.43 -14.54 -21.61
CA LYS A 115 4.26 -14.79 -22.81
C LYS A 115 5.66 -15.29 -22.52
N ASN A 116 6.30 -14.80 -21.46
CA ASN A 116 7.70 -15.09 -21.18
C ASN A 116 7.91 -15.14 -19.66
N PRO A 117 7.35 -16.17 -18.98
CA PRO A 117 7.55 -16.31 -17.55
C PRO A 117 9.04 -16.50 -17.24
N GLY A 118 9.49 -15.93 -16.13
CA GLY A 118 10.88 -15.99 -15.70
C GLY A 118 11.04 -15.55 -14.26
N THR A 119 12.28 -15.56 -13.78
CA THR A 119 12.62 -15.18 -12.40
C THR A 119 13.23 -13.79 -12.37
N ASP A 120 12.61 -12.88 -11.63
CA ASP A 120 13.15 -11.58 -11.27
C ASP A 120 13.62 -11.55 -9.82
N ASN A 121 14.74 -10.87 -9.60
CA ASN A 121 15.27 -10.58 -8.28
C ASN A 121 15.32 -9.06 -8.17
N ILE A 122 14.52 -8.51 -7.26
CA ILE A 122 14.45 -7.07 -7.01
C ILE A 122 15.28 -6.76 -5.76
N PRO A 123 16.43 -6.08 -5.89
CA PRO A 123 17.20 -5.64 -4.73
C PRO A 123 16.32 -4.76 -3.85
N THR A 124 16.19 -5.17 -2.59
CA THR A 124 15.25 -4.57 -1.64
C THR A 124 16.01 -4.08 -0.41
N TYR A 125 15.72 -2.86 0.02
CA TYR A 125 16.38 -2.25 1.18
C TYR A 125 15.38 -2.02 2.30
N ILE A 126 15.56 -2.68 3.44
CA ILE A 126 14.81 -2.37 4.65
C ILE A 126 15.48 -1.16 5.31
N VAL A 127 14.72 -0.08 5.46
CA VAL A 127 15.17 1.19 6.04
C VAL A 127 14.45 1.39 7.38
N PRO A 128 15.10 1.07 8.53
CA PRO A 128 14.46 1.26 9.83
C PRO A 128 14.32 2.76 10.12
N VAL A 129 13.14 3.19 10.56
CA VAL A 129 12.87 4.60 10.90
C VAL A 129 12.58 4.73 12.40
N ILE A 130 13.37 5.59 13.05
CA ILE A 130 13.25 5.92 14.47
C ILE A 130 12.61 7.31 14.54
N PHE A 131 11.43 7.40 15.12
CA PHE A 131 10.75 8.69 15.32
C PHE A 131 10.94 9.18 16.75
N ARG A 132 11.19 10.48 16.90
CA ARG A 132 11.01 11.22 18.16
C ARG A 132 9.97 12.33 17.96
N THR A 133 8.87 12.29 18.70
CA THR A 133 7.84 13.34 18.72
C THR A 133 7.98 14.21 19.97
N HIS A 134 7.45 15.44 19.93
CA HIS A 134 7.52 16.43 21.02
C HIS A 134 6.16 16.84 21.60
N THR A 135 5.09 16.17 21.19
CA THR A 135 3.71 16.45 21.61
C THR A 135 3.02 15.16 22.02
N VAL A 136 2.25 15.18 23.11
CA VAL A 136 1.46 14.04 23.58
C VAL A 136 -0.01 14.39 23.68
N ALA A 137 -0.87 13.39 23.46
CA ALA A 137 -2.30 13.51 23.68
C ALA A 137 -2.62 13.32 25.17
N THR A 138 -3.43 14.22 25.73
CA THR A 138 -3.88 14.18 27.13
C THR A 138 -5.38 13.94 27.26
N ALA A 139 -6.15 14.32 26.25
CA ALA A 139 -7.57 14.00 26.13
C ALA A 139 -7.98 13.92 24.66
N TRP A 140 -9.15 13.32 24.40
CA TRP A 140 -9.75 13.23 23.07
C TRP A 140 -11.23 13.52 23.16
N ASP A 141 -11.72 14.38 22.28
CA ASP A 141 -13.15 14.65 22.14
C ASP A 141 -13.77 13.70 21.10
N PRO A 142 -14.62 12.74 21.51
CA PRO A 142 -15.25 11.80 20.61
C PRO A 142 -16.25 12.43 19.64
N THR A 143 -16.66 13.67 19.84
CA THR A 143 -17.61 14.38 18.97
C THR A 143 -16.90 15.07 17.81
N THR A 144 -15.73 15.65 18.07
CA THR A 144 -14.96 16.42 17.07
C THR A 144 -13.77 15.65 16.51
N GLY A 145 -13.37 14.56 17.18
CA GLY A 145 -12.19 13.77 16.85
C GLY A 145 -10.88 14.41 17.33
N VAL A 146 -10.92 15.60 17.93
CA VAL A 146 -9.74 16.41 18.24
C VAL A 146 -9.07 15.97 19.53
N PHE A 147 -7.74 15.90 19.52
CA PHE A 147 -6.92 15.70 20.71
C PHE A 147 -6.65 17.02 21.43
N THR A 148 -6.73 16.99 22.76
CA THR A 148 -6.04 17.97 23.61
C THR A 148 -4.60 17.49 23.79
N THR A 149 -3.64 18.42 23.70
CA THR A 149 -2.22 18.08 23.69
C THR A 149 -1.39 18.89 24.68
N GLU A 150 -0.24 18.34 25.05
CA GLU A 150 0.79 19.04 25.83
C GLU A 150 2.20 18.68 25.30
N PRO A 151 3.24 19.47 25.63
CA PRO A 151 4.62 19.11 25.29
C PRO A 151 5.07 17.81 25.95
N GLY A 152 5.74 16.94 25.20
CA GLY A 152 6.33 15.72 25.75
C GLY A 152 7.05 14.87 24.69
N GLU A 153 8.22 14.33 25.05
CA GLU A 153 9.06 13.55 24.12
C GLU A 153 8.77 12.05 24.12
N THR A 154 8.42 11.48 22.96
CA THR A 154 8.20 10.02 22.81
C THR A 154 9.07 9.51 21.68
N THR A 155 9.66 8.33 21.85
CA THR A 155 10.46 7.69 20.79
C THR A 155 9.97 6.28 20.54
N THR A 156 9.86 5.90 19.27
CA THR A 156 9.74 4.49 18.85
C THR A 156 10.95 4.12 18.01
N ASP A 157 11.52 2.94 18.29
CA ASP A 157 12.74 2.45 17.64
C ASP A 157 12.56 0.99 17.25
N PRO A 158 12.40 0.66 15.94
CA PRO A 158 12.21 -0.72 15.48
C PRO A 158 13.43 -1.62 15.75
N THR A 159 14.61 -1.04 16.06
CA THR A 159 15.87 -1.76 16.24
C THR A 159 16.10 -2.22 17.67
N LYS A 160 15.24 -1.82 18.61
CA LYS A 160 15.38 -2.13 20.04
C LYS A 160 14.33 -3.13 20.51
N PRO A 161 14.64 -3.89 21.58
CA PRO A 161 13.64 -4.74 22.22
C PRO A 161 12.50 -3.92 22.83
N ASP A 162 11.25 -4.25 22.48
CA ASP A 162 10.06 -3.83 23.20
C ASP A 162 9.48 -5.00 23.99
N ASN A 163 9.61 -4.95 25.32
CA ASN A 163 9.05 -5.95 26.23
C ASN A 163 7.63 -5.58 26.70
N SER A 164 7.07 -4.47 26.21
CA SER A 164 5.76 -3.94 26.62
C SER A 164 4.66 -4.51 25.72
N CYS A 165 4.83 -4.40 24.41
CA CYS A 165 3.86 -4.89 23.42
C CYS A 165 4.25 -6.22 22.79
N MET A 166 5.53 -6.59 22.87
CA MET A 166 6.06 -7.82 22.28
C MET A 166 6.70 -8.74 23.33
N ALA A 167 6.84 -10.01 22.99
CA ALA A 167 7.39 -11.03 23.88
C ALA A 167 8.71 -11.59 23.33
N GLY A 168 9.71 -11.70 24.21
CA GLY A 168 10.98 -12.35 23.87
C GLY A 168 10.80 -13.83 23.49
N PRO A 169 11.60 -14.37 22.55
CA PRO A 169 12.76 -13.73 21.89
C PRO A 169 12.40 -12.87 20.66
N ASN A 170 11.12 -12.75 20.32
CA ASN A 170 10.62 -12.04 19.14
C ASN A 170 10.06 -10.66 19.54
N ASN A 171 10.91 -9.85 20.18
CA ASN A 171 10.57 -8.54 20.73
C ASN A 171 11.33 -7.38 20.07
N ILE A 172 12.04 -7.62 18.96
CA ILE A 172 12.68 -6.56 18.16
C ILE A 172 11.96 -6.51 16.82
N ALA A 173 11.18 -5.45 16.58
CA ALA A 173 10.31 -5.34 15.41
C ALA A 173 11.07 -5.51 14.08
N LEU A 174 12.23 -4.86 13.92
CA LEU A 174 13.11 -5.03 12.76
C LEU A 174 13.47 -6.49 12.52
N LYS A 175 13.95 -7.19 13.56
CA LYS A 175 14.34 -8.59 13.44
C LYS A 175 13.17 -9.50 13.07
N VAL A 176 11.98 -9.24 13.62
CA VAL A 176 10.77 -9.98 13.27
C VAL A 176 10.41 -9.72 11.80
N THR A 177 10.45 -8.47 11.35
CA THR A 177 10.22 -8.09 9.95
C THR A 177 11.19 -8.79 8.99
N GLU A 178 12.50 -8.74 9.26
CA GLU A 178 13.56 -9.38 8.44
C GLU A 178 13.35 -10.90 8.29
N GLN A 179 12.79 -11.54 9.32
CA GLN A 179 12.54 -12.98 9.36
C GLN A 179 11.17 -13.39 8.80
N SER A 180 10.37 -12.42 8.33
CA SER A 180 9.02 -12.66 7.87
C SER A 180 8.96 -13.45 6.56
N PRO A 181 7.83 -14.12 6.28
CA PRO A 181 7.60 -14.79 5.00
C PRO A 181 7.65 -13.85 3.78
N VAL A 182 7.59 -12.52 3.98
CA VAL A 182 7.76 -11.54 2.89
C VAL A 182 9.18 -11.59 2.33
N PHE A 183 10.20 -11.83 3.17
CA PHE A 183 11.61 -11.87 2.75
C PHE A 183 12.23 -13.27 2.83
N VAL A 184 11.76 -14.12 3.74
CA VAL A 184 12.28 -15.47 3.98
C VAL A 184 11.31 -16.52 3.43
N PRO A 185 11.77 -17.49 2.62
CA PRO A 185 10.89 -18.50 2.06
C PRO A 185 10.11 -19.33 3.09
N ALA A 186 8.83 -19.55 2.82
CA ALA A 186 7.93 -20.45 3.53
C ALA A 186 7.16 -21.33 2.53
N HIS A 187 6.62 -22.47 2.98
CA HIS A 187 5.78 -23.33 2.14
C HIS A 187 4.34 -22.80 2.12
N PHE A 188 3.78 -22.59 0.92
CA PHE A 188 2.44 -22.04 0.74
C PHE A 188 1.53 -23.01 -0.02
N VAL A 189 0.33 -23.22 0.54
CA VAL A 189 -0.75 -23.97 -0.09
C VAL A 189 -2.02 -23.14 -0.03
N PHE A 190 -2.53 -22.72 -1.19
CA PHE A 190 -3.72 -21.89 -1.29
C PHE A 190 -4.88 -22.71 -1.85
N GLY A 191 -5.92 -22.94 -1.03
CA GLY A 191 -7.12 -23.68 -1.46
C GLY A 191 -6.86 -25.10 -1.97
N GLY A 192 -5.76 -25.73 -1.56
CA GLY A 192 -5.32 -27.05 -2.05
C GLY A 192 -4.35 -27.00 -3.23
N THR A 193 -4.11 -25.82 -3.82
CA THR A 193 -3.03 -25.62 -4.78
C THR A 193 -1.72 -25.38 -4.02
N ASP A 194 -0.78 -26.31 -4.14
CA ASP A 194 0.59 -26.16 -3.63
C ASP A 194 1.37 -25.24 -4.56
N VAL A 195 1.66 -24.03 -4.09
CA VAL A 195 2.45 -23.05 -4.82
C VAL A 195 3.93 -23.11 -4.42
N GLY A 196 4.37 -24.10 -3.64
CA GLY A 196 5.76 -24.35 -3.33
C GLY A 196 6.34 -23.52 -2.19
N THR A 197 7.66 -23.61 -2.02
CA THR A 197 8.41 -22.91 -0.97
C THR A 197 9.10 -21.68 -1.55
N THR A 198 8.63 -20.49 -1.16
CA THR A 198 9.08 -19.20 -1.70
C THR A 198 8.66 -18.04 -0.79
N GLN A 199 8.94 -16.78 -1.15
CA GLN A 199 8.46 -15.59 -0.45
C GLN A 199 6.95 -15.38 -0.64
N TYR A 200 6.29 -14.71 0.31
CA TYR A 200 4.84 -14.56 0.30
C TYR A 200 4.30 -13.91 -0.98
N LEU A 201 4.91 -12.80 -1.43
CA LEU A 201 4.42 -12.09 -2.60
C LEU A 201 4.72 -12.86 -3.90
N ASP A 202 5.81 -13.61 -3.94
CA ASP A 202 6.09 -14.56 -5.03
C ASP A 202 5.03 -15.66 -5.10
N ALA A 203 4.71 -16.28 -3.95
CA ALA A 203 3.64 -17.28 -3.84
C ALA A 203 2.29 -16.70 -4.28
N PHE A 204 1.98 -15.47 -3.86
CA PHE A 204 0.78 -14.75 -4.30
C PHE A 204 0.77 -14.55 -5.81
N GLN A 205 1.83 -14.01 -6.43
CA GLN A 205 1.86 -13.75 -7.86
C GLN A 205 1.77 -15.04 -8.70
N ARG A 206 2.41 -16.12 -8.25
CA ARG A 206 2.28 -17.44 -8.89
C ARG A 206 0.86 -17.97 -8.79
N ALA A 207 0.20 -17.78 -7.65
CA ALA A 207 -1.21 -18.13 -7.48
C ALA A 207 -2.14 -17.22 -8.31
N ASN A 208 -1.81 -15.93 -8.43
CA ASN A 208 -2.58 -14.91 -9.14
C ASN A 208 -2.75 -15.24 -10.64
N PHE A 209 -1.72 -15.85 -11.23
CA PHE A 209 -1.70 -16.24 -12.65
C PHE A 209 -1.63 -17.75 -12.89
N TRP A 210 -2.02 -18.56 -11.89
CA TRP A 210 -1.83 -20.02 -11.90
C TRP A 210 -2.35 -20.72 -13.16
N GLN A 211 -3.53 -20.35 -13.66
CA GLN A 211 -4.13 -20.98 -14.84
C GLN A 211 -3.40 -20.64 -16.14
N VAL A 212 -2.66 -19.55 -16.15
CA VAL A 212 -1.85 -19.10 -17.29
C VAL A 212 -0.50 -19.83 -17.23
N LEU A 213 0.15 -19.81 -16.07
CA LEU A 213 1.46 -20.42 -15.84
C LEU A 213 1.44 -21.95 -16.01
N SER A 214 0.40 -22.62 -15.52
CA SER A 214 0.25 -24.09 -15.62
C SER A 214 0.10 -24.59 -17.06
N LYS A 215 -0.50 -23.80 -17.96
CA LYS A 215 -0.64 -24.15 -19.38
C LYS A 215 0.68 -24.05 -20.15
N ASN A 216 1.58 -23.19 -19.69
CA ASN A 216 2.83 -22.86 -20.37
C ASN A 216 4.07 -23.49 -19.69
N MET A 217 3.88 -24.49 -18.82
CA MET A 217 4.94 -25.17 -18.03
C MET A 217 5.73 -24.28 -17.04
N GLY A 218 5.29 -23.05 -16.76
CA GLY A 218 6.09 -22.03 -16.07
C GLY A 218 5.73 -21.74 -14.61
N SER A 219 4.89 -22.54 -13.93
CA SER A 219 4.54 -22.24 -12.52
C SER A 219 5.74 -22.34 -11.57
N ASN A 220 6.80 -23.07 -11.94
CA ASN A 220 8.06 -23.15 -11.18
C ASN A 220 9.18 -22.27 -11.77
N GLU A 221 8.94 -21.63 -12.92
CA GLU A 221 9.94 -20.77 -13.58
C GLU A 221 9.64 -19.28 -13.37
N TYR A 222 8.36 -18.95 -13.16
CA TYR A 222 7.90 -17.60 -12.87
C TYR A 222 8.13 -17.25 -11.39
N HIS A 223 8.93 -16.22 -11.17
CA HIS A 223 9.22 -15.71 -9.83
C HIS A 223 9.39 -14.19 -9.81
N VAL A 224 8.87 -13.54 -8.77
CA VAL A 224 9.14 -12.14 -8.44
C VAL A 224 9.62 -12.10 -6.99
N LEU A 225 10.95 -12.12 -6.83
CA LEU A 225 11.61 -12.24 -5.53
C LEU A 225 12.19 -10.89 -5.08
N LEU A 226 12.02 -10.58 -3.80
CA LEU A 226 12.77 -9.52 -3.13
C LEU A 226 14.14 -10.09 -2.76
N ASN A 227 15.15 -9.84 -3.60
CA ASN A 227 16.49 -10.42 -3.44
C ASN A 227 17.54 -9.61 -4.24
N PRO A 228 18.73 -9.33 -3.68
CA PRO A 228 19.06 -9.44 -2.26
C PRO A 228 18.19 -8.52 -1.39
N VAL A 229 18.02 -8.89 -0.12
CA VAL A 229 17.43 -8.03 0.90
C VAL A 229 18.54 -7.52 1.79
N GLU A 230 18.70 -6.20 1.87
CA GLU A 230 19.70 -5.54 2.69
C GLU A 230 19.02 -4.62 3.71
N THR A 231 19.51 -4.60 4.94
CA THR A 231 19.05 -3.64 5.96
C THR A 231 20.08 -2.53 6.06
N VAL A 232 19.67 -1.29 5.83
CA VAL A 232 20.55 -0.12 5.92
C VAL A 232 20.54 0.49 7.32
N GLU A 233 21.45 1.43 7.55
CA GLU A 233 21.50 2.20 8.80
C GLU A 233 20.16 2.90 9.09
N PRO A 234 19.67 2.86 10.36
CA PRO A 234 18.43 3.51 10.73
C PRO A 234 18.43 5.02 10.47
N ILE A 235 17.29 5.54 10.04
CA ILE A 235 17.05 6.98 9.92
C ILE A 235 16.41 7.46 11.22
N PHE A 236 17.10 8.36 11.91
CA PHE A 236 16.53 9.07 13.06
C PHE A 236 15.82 10.35 12.61
N LEU A 237 14.54 10.46 12.95
CA LEU A 237 13.69 11.59 12.64
C LEU A 237 13.24 12.30 13.91
N ASP A 238 13.73 13.53 14.07
CA ASP A 238 13.25 14.46 15.07
C ASP A 238 12.04 15.22 14.50
N VAL A 239 10.84 14.77 14.84
CA VAL A 239 9.59 15.21 14.23
C VAL A 239 9.17 16.56 14.82
N PRO A 240 8.94 17.62 14.01
CA PRO A 240 8.48 18.90 14.53
C PRO A 240 7.20 18.75 15.37
N ALA A 241 7.04 19.58 16.42
CA ALA A 241 5.95 19.42 17.39
C ALA A 241 4.54 19.47 16.79
N ASN A 242 4.34 20.16 15.66
CA ASN A 242 3.08 20.23 14.93
C ASN A 242 2.86 19.07 13.94
N GLU A 243 3.90 18.29 13.65
CA GLU A 243 3.89 17.18 12.68
C GLU A 243 3.91 15.80 13.36
N GLY A 244 3.91 15.76 14.69
CA GLY A 244 3.99 14.52 15.45
C GLY A 244 3.25 14.59 16.78
N LEU A 245 2.45 13.56 17.05
CA LEU A 245 1.70 13.37 18.28
C LEU A 245 1.96 11.96 18.83
N ALA A 246 2.00 11.78 20.14
CA ALA A 246 2.05 10.47 20.76
C ALA A 246 0.88 10.22 21.71
N ILE A 247 0.36 9.00 21.68
CA ILE A 247 -0.61 8.49 22.65
C ILE A 247 0.12 7.46 23.51
N ARG A 248 0.32 7.78 24.79
CA ARG A 248 1.18 6.98 25.70
C ARG A 248 0.42 6.17 26.74
N ASP A 249 -0.83 6.55 27.03
CA ASP A 249 -1.63 5.85 28.02
C ASP A 249 -2.34 4.65 27.37
N PRO A 250 -2.07 3.40 27.79
CA PRO A 250 -2.77 2.23 27.26
C PRO A 250 -4.29 2.25 27.54
N ASN A 251 -4.74 3.07 28.50
CA ASN A 251 -6.16 3.25 28.83
C ASN A 251 -6.79 4.49 28.19
N PHE A 252 -6.08 5.20 27.32
CA PHE A 252 -6.51 6.50 26.78
C PHE A 252 -7.92 6.47 26.15
N PHE A 253 -8.27 5.35 25.50
CA PHE A 253 -9.56 5.15 24.84
C PHE A 253 -10.54 4.27 25.64
N LEU A 254 -10.20 3.86 26.86
CA LEU A 254 -11.02 2.92 27.63
C LEU A 254 -12.40 3.51 27.96
N ALA A 255 -12.43 4.76 28.43
CA ALA A 255 -13.68 5.41 28.82
C ALA A 255 -14.56 5.80 27.62
N SER A 256 -13.94 6.16 26.49
CA SER A 256 -14.63 6.71 25.31
C SER A 256 -14.99 5.66 24.27
N LEU A 257 -14.16 4.63 24.10
CA LEU A 257 -14.30 3.59 23.07
C LEU A 257 -14.31 2.16 23.62
N GLY A 258 -14.12 1.97 24.92
CA GLY A 258 -14.26 0.67 25.58
C GLY A 258 -13.14 -0.33 25.31
N PHE A 259 -11.95 0.12 24.89
CA PHE A 259 -10.79 -0.75 24.67
C PHE A 259 -9.49 -0.15 25.22
N THR A 260 -8.56 -1.04 25.55
CA THR A 260 -7.15 -0.71 25.81
C THR A 260 -6.29 -1.18 24.65
N PHE A 261 -5.10 -0.60 24.54
CA PHE A 261 -4.11 -0.96 23.53
C PHE A 261 -2.72 -0.91 24.15
N CYS A 262 -1.72 -1.47 23.49
CA CYS A 262 -0.34 -1.32 23.91
C CYS A 262 0.25 -0.01 23.41
N ALA A 263 0.84 0.77 24.31
CA ALA A 263 1.36 2.10 24.04
C ALA A 263 2.90 2.10 24.10
N PRO A 264 3.59 3.06 23.44
CA PRO A 264 3.03 4.21 22.73
C PRO A 264 2.58 3.91 21.30
N LEU A 265 1.61 4.70 20.81
CA LEU A 265 1.32 4.87 19.38
C LEU A 265 1.73 6.30 18.98
N LEU A 266 2.49 6.43 17.90
CA LEU A 266 2.80 7.73 17.30
C LEU A 266 1.84 8.01 16.13
N ILE A 267 1.42 9.26 15.99
CA ILE A 267 0.71 9.79 14.82
C ILE A 267 1.62 10.86 14.20
N ILE A 268 2.07 10.61 12.98
CA ILE A 268 3.01 11.44 12.23
C ILE A 268 2.27 12.07 11.04
N ASP A 269 2.60 13.31 10.71
CA ASP A 269 1.99 13.96 9.54
C ASP A 269 2.45 13.27 8.26
N ILE A 270 1.50 12.75 7.49
CA ILE A 270 1.78 11.97 6.29
C ILE A 270 2.43 12.81 5.19
N ASN A 271 2.05 14.10 5.08
CA ASN A 271 2.54 14.98 4.02
C ASN A 271 3.96 15.44 4.34
N TRP A 272 4.23 15.79 5.60
CA TRP A 272 5.58 16.10 6.08
C TRP A 272 6.52 14.91 5.92
N TYR A 273 6.10 13.73 6.37
CA TYR A 273 6.94 12.54 6.32
C TYR A 273 7.27 12.16 4.89
N ASP A 274 6.27 12.10 4.01
CA ASP A 274 6.49 11.78 2.60
C ASP A 274 7.39 12.83 1.90
N SER A 275 7.22 14.11 2.22
CA SER A 275 8.10 15.17 1.71
C SER A 275 9.55 14.97 2.17
N TYR A 276 9.77 14.53 3.41
CA TYR A 276 11.10 14.18 3.91
C TYR A 276 11.68 12.96 3.17
N LEU A 277 10.88 11.92 2.96
CA LEU A 277 11.33 10.71 2.26
C LEU A 277 11.81 11.06 0.84
N ASN A 278 11.00 11.80 0.10
CA ASN A 278 11.27 12.17 -1.28
C ASN A 278 12.42 13.19 -1.41
N GLY A 279 12.43 14.22 -0.56
CA GLY A 279 13.42 15.29 -0.63
C GLY A 279 14.77 15.00 0.03
N THR A 280 14.83 14.04 0.97
CA THR A 280 16.00 13.81 1.82
C THR A 280 16.40 12.35 1.93
N ALA A 281 15.49 11.47 2.37
CA ALA A 281 15.84 10.09 2.71
C ALA A 281 16.27 9.28 1.48
N ILE A 282 15.41 9.22 0.46
CA ILE A 282 15.66 8.47 -0.77
C ILE A 282 16.93 8.96 -1.49
N PRO A 283 17.15 10.28 -1.71
CA PRO A 283 18.40 10.76 -2.28
C PRO A 283 19.65 10.33 -1.50
N LYS A 284 19.58 10.31 -0.16
CA LYS A 284 20.71 9.90 0.69
C LYS A 284 21.00 8.39 0.56
N LEU A 285 19.95 7.57 0.42
CA LEU A 285 20.08 6.13 0.22
C LEU A 285 20.78 5.75 -1.09
N GLY A 286 20.88 6.67 -2.06
CA GLY A 286 21.69 6.45 -3.26
C GLY A 286 23.15 6.12 -2.96
N GLN A 287 23.69 6.57 -1.82
CA GLN A 287 25.03 6.20 -1.37
C GLN A 287 25.16 4.73 -0.94
N ALA A 288 24.04 4.10 -0.56
CA ALA A 288 23.94 2.69 -0.24
C ALA A 288 23.56 1.82 -1.45
N GLY A 289 23.40 2.41 -2.64
CA GLY A 289 23.05 1.69 -3.86
C GLY A 289 21.54 1.66 -4.18
N VAL A 290 20.71 2.43 -3.47
CA VAL A 290 19.30 2.61 -3.82
C VAL A 290 19.20 3.43 -5.11
N ASP A 291 18.53 2.86 -6.11
CA ASP A 291 18.19 3.51 -7.37
C ASP A 291 16.86 2.97 -7.94
N ALA A 292 16.44 3.48 -9.10
CA ALA A 292 15.18 3.13 -9.78
C ALA A 292 14.99 1.63 -10.10
N SER A 293 16.02 0.78 -9.98
CA SER A 293 15.92 -0.69 -10.10
C SER A 293 15.76 -1.42 -8.77
N THR A 294 15.70 -0.69 -7.67
CA THR A 294 15.66 -1.21 -6.31
C THR A 294 14.37 -0.83 -5.61
N PHE A 295 14.07 -1.46 -4.48
CA PHE A 295 12.86 -1.19 -3.70
C PHE A 295 13.18 -0.92 -2.22
N PRO A 296 13.30 0.34 -1.79
CA PRO A 296 13.40 0.69 -0.38
C PRO A 296 12.04 0.60 0.31
N ILE A 297 12.03 -0.07 1.47
CA ILE A 297 10.90 -0.23 2.38
C ILE A 297 11.24 0.48 3.70
N PHE A 298 10.59 1.60 3.96
CA PHE A 298 10.72 2.34 5.22
C PHE A 298 9.89 1.65 6.30
N GLN A 299 10.58 0.92 7.18
CA GLN A 299 9.97 0.20 8.28
C GLN A 299 9.86 1.10 9.50
N ASN A 300 8.63 1.37 9.90
CA ASN A 300 8.26 2.13 11.09
C ASN A 300 7.80 1.16 12.19
N TYR A 301 7.64 1.66 13.42
CA TYR A 301 7.20 0.86 14.55
C TYR A 301 6.24 1.64 15.44
N ASN A 302 5.04 1.06 15.64
CA ASN A 302 3.92 1.67 16.37
C ASN A 302 3.68 3.12 15.93
N ALA A 303 3.69 3.37 14.63
CA ALA A 303 3.49 4.67 14.02
C ALA A 303 2.35 4.63 12.99
N ALA A 304 1.52 5.65 13.01
CA ALA A 304 0.44 5.85 12.07
C ALA A 304 0.56 7.24 11.45
N PHE A 305 -0.06 7.44 10.31
CA PHE A 305 0.09 8.62 9.47
C PHE A 305 -1.26 9.29 9.25
N SER A 306 -1.34 10.59 9.49
CA SER A 306 -2.57 11.37 9.24
C SER A 306 -2.24 12.79 8.82
N SER A 307 -3.27 13.57 8.48
CA SER A 307 -3.14 15.01 8.31
C SER A 307 -4.52 15.64 8.55
N PRO A 308 -4.71 16.43 9.63
CA PRO A 308 -3.72 16.78 10.66
C PRO A 308 -3.45 15.64 11.65
N VAL A 309 -2.36 15.72 12.42
CA VAL A 309 -2.01 14.75 13.49
C VAL A 309 -2.89 14.85 14.74
N THR A 310 -3.56 15.98 14.93
CA THR A 310 -4.35 16.28 16.14
C THR A 310 -5.83 15.89 16.02
N ASN A 311 -6.24 15.20 14.96
CA ASN A 311 -7.63 14.78 14.80
C ASN A 311 -7.74 13.32 14.32
N LEU A 312 -8.29 12.46 15.18
CA LEU A 312 -8.44 11.02 14.94
C LEU A 312 -9.47 10.69 13.84
N PHE A 313 -10.34 11.62 13.44
CA PHE A 313 -11.24 11.39 12.30
C PHE A 313 -10.53 11.44 10.95
N PHE A 314 -9.32 12.02 10.90
CA PHE A 314 -8.44 11.98 9.73
C PHE A 314 -7.40 10.85 9.84
N CYS A 315 -7.49 10.05 10.91
CA CYS A 315 -6.60 8.94 11.19
C CYS A 315 -7.18 7.62 10.65
N CYS A 316 -6.35 6.70 10.18
CA CYS A 316 -4.95 6.87 9.82
C CYS A 316 -4.63 5.96 8.65
N ALA A 317 -3.52 6.29 8.00
CA ALA A 317 -2.71 5.32 7.29
C ALA A 317 -1.68 4.66 8.18
N ILE A 318 -1.38 3.40 7.90
CA ILE A 318 -0.37 2.60 8.60
C ILE A 318 0.69 2.09 7.63
N GLY A 319 0.44 2.25 6.34
CA GLY A 319 1.38 2.03 5.27
C GLY A 319 0.90 2.74 4.01
N TYR A 320 1.81 2.79 3.03
CA TYR A 320 1.53 3.12 1.63
C TYR A 320 2.73 2.72 0.78
N HIS A 321 2.53 2.36 -0.50
CA HIS A 321 3.57 2.47 -1.51
C HIS A 321 3.42 3.75 -2.33
N SER A 322 4.53 4.22 -2.88
CA SER A 322 4.54 5.40 -3.74
C SER A 322 5.79 5.45 -4.62
N PHE A 323 5.93 6.54 -5.34
CA PHE A 323 7.05 6.77 -6.23
C PHE A 323 7.49 8.24 -6.24
N THR A 324 8.76 8.45 -6.55
CA THR A 324 9.36 9.76 -6.77
C THR A 324 9.67 9.96 -8.24
N GLY A 325 9.82 11.21 -8.67
CA GLY A 325 10.14 11.55 -10.04
C GLY A 325 8.89 11.62 -10.91
N TYR A 326 8.63 12.81 -11.45
CA TYR A 326 7.56 13.06 -12.42
C TYR A 326 8.09 13.99 -13.51
N PRO A 327 7.83 13.73 -14.80
CA PRO A 327 6.98 12.67 -15.37
C PRO A 327 7.67 11.29 -15.50
N ILE A 328 8.96 11.20 -15.16
CA ILE A 328 9.72 9.95 -15.21
C ILE A 328 9.99 9.51 -13.77
N THR A 329 9.51 8.32 -13.41
CA THR A 329 9.77 7.69 -12.12
C THR A 329 11.28 7.53 -11.89
N THR A 330 11.76 8.01 -10.75
CA THR A 330 13.16 7.86 -10.31
C THR A 330 13.33 6.85 -9.18
N GLN A 331 12.27 6.52 -8.45
CA GLN A 331 12.29 5.52 -7.38
C GLN A 331 10.85 5.12 -7.03
N THR A 332 10.57 3.83 -6.88
CA THR A 332 9.37 3.36 -6.16
C THR A 332 9.76 2.95 -4.75
N TYR A 333 8.90 3.10 -3.76
CA TYR A 333 9.18 2.76 -2.36
C TYR A 333 7.91 2.36 -1.61
N ALA A 334 8.08 1.76 -0.44
CA ALA A 334 6.98 1.52 0.49
C ALA A 334 7.28 2.09 1.88
N VAL A 335 6.23 2.49 2.58
CA VAL A 335 6.21 2.86 3.98
C VAL A 335 5.30 1.86 4.68
N VAL A 336 5.82 1.21 5.72
CA VAL A 336 5.08 0.17 6.43
C VAL A 336 5.27 0.36 7.92
N ASP A 337 4.19 0.27 8.70
CA ASP A 337 4.29 0.17 10.15
C ASP A 337 4.27 -1.29 10.61
N PHE A 338 5.22 -1.64 11.48
CA PHE A 338 5.08 -2.83 12.31
C PHE A 338 4.24 -2.47 13.53
N ASP A 339 2.91 -2.61 13.41
CA ASP A 339 2.00 -2.32 14.51
C ASP A 339 2.00 -3.47 15.51
N SER A 340 2.44 -3.21 16.74
CA SER A 340 2.30 -4.10 17.90
C SER A 340 1.31 -3.58 18.94
N THR A 341 0.68 -2.42 18.66
CA THR A 341 -0.17 -1.71 19.62
C THR A 341 -1.53 -2.39 19.80
N GLY A 342 -2.06 -3.03 18.75
CA GLY A 342 -3.43 -3.55 18.75
C GLY A 342 -4.51 -2.47 18.67
N PHE A 343 -4.11 -1.20 18.46
CA PHE A 343 -4.99 -0.04 18.36
C PHE A 343 -5.96 -0.17 17.18
N PHE A 344 -5.47 -0.68 16.05
CA PHE A 344 -6.25 -0.83 14.83
C PHE A 344 -7.10 -2.09 14.82
N GLY A 345 -8.15 -2.08 14.00
CA GLY A 345 -8.99 -3.25 13.75
C GLY A 345 -8.16 -4.38 13.14
N GLY A 346 -8.13 -5.53 13.82
CA GLY A 346 -7.28 -6.66 13.44
C GLY A 346 -6.97 -7.53 14.67
N PRO A 347 -5.86 -8.31 14.65
CA PRO A 347 -5.40 -9.05 15.81
C PRO A 347 -5.22 -8.14 17.03
N PRO A 348 -5.57 -8.56 18.25
CA PRO A 348 -5.34 -7.77 19.48
C PRO A 348 -3.87 -7.42 19.73
N THR A 349 -2.94 -8.17 19.13
CA THR A 349 -1.49 -7.98 19.20
C THR A 349 -0.93 -7.03 18.14
N GLY A 350 -1.79 -6.28 17.46
CA GLY A 350 -1.44 -5.38 16.36
C GLY A 350 -1.43 -6.06 14.98
N LEU A 351 -1.24 -5.24 13.94
CA LEU A 351 -1.25 -5.68 12.54
C LEU A 351 0.07 -6.32 12.08
N GLN A 352 1.19 -6.00 12.72
CA GLN A 352 2.49 -6.64 12.50
C GLN A 352 2.85 -6.67 11.00
N THR A 353 3.14 -7.85 10.43
CA THR A 353 3.52 -8.01 9.03
C THR A 353 2.37 -7.92 8.02
N LEU A 354 1.13 -7.72 8.49
CA LEU A 354 -0.03 -7.58 7.61
C LEU A 354 0.13 -6.37 6.70
N VAL A 355 0.55 -5.23 7.26
CA VAL A 355 0.80 -3.99 6.51
C VAL A 355 1.88 -4.19 5.46
N LEU A 356 3.02 -4.76 5.86
CA LEU A 356 4.11 -5.05 4.93
C LEU A 356 3.64 -5.91 3.75
N SER A 357 2.88 -6.98 4.03
CA SER A 357 2.39 -7.86 2.97
C SER A 357 1.32 -7.21 2.07
N HIS A 358 0.56 -6.25 2.60
CA HIS A 358 -0.40 -5.44 1.86
C HIS A 358 0.34 -4.53 0.86
N GLU A 359 1.25 -3.69 1.37
CA GLU A 359 1.94 -2.68 0.56
C GLU A 359 2.86 -3.27 -0.50
N VAL A 360 3.59 -4.35 -0.18
CA VAL A 360 4.41 -5.02 -1.20
C VAL A 360 3.52 -5.71 -2.23
N GLY A 361 2.37 -6.25 -1.83
CA GLY A 361 1.40 -6.83 -2.75
C GLY A 361 0.88 -5.81 -3.74
N GLU A 362 0.48 -4.65 -3.25
CA GLU A 362 0.00 -3.54 -4.05
C GLU A 362 1.10 -2.97 -4.95
N TRP A 363 2.30 -2.72 -4.42
CA TRP A 363 3.44 -2.25 -5.21
C TRP A 363 3.80 -3.19 -6.37
N VAL A 364 3.80 -4.51 -6.19
CA VAL A 364 4.10 -5.43 -7.31
C VAL A 364 3.04 -5.30 -8.42
N ASN A 365 1.78 -5.04 -8.07
CA ASN A 365 0.67 -4.98 -9.04
C ASN A 365 0.42 -3.57 -9.59
N ASP A 366 0.81 -2.50 -8.89
CA ASP A 366 0.70 -1.11 -9.33
C ASP A 366 1.87 -0.26 -8.80
N PRO A 367 3.10 -0.46 -9.32
CA PRO A 367 4.30 0.19 -8.81
C PRO A 367 4.31 1.71 -9.00
N HIS A 368 3.43 2.24 -9.85
CA HIS A 368 3.36 3.65 -10.24
C HIS A 368 2.03 4.32 -9.88
N LEU A 369 1.12 3.64 -9.18
CA LEU A 369 -0.16 4.18 -8.74
C LEU A 369 -1.05 4.70 -9.88
N VAL A 370 -0.99 4.05 -11.04
CA VAL A 370 -1.70 4.47 -12.26
C VAL A 370 -2.42 3.31 -12.95
N ASN A 371 -2.42 2.12 -12.36
CA ASN A 371 -3.13 0.98 -12.92
C ASN A 371 -4.61 1.10 -12.59
N ASN A 372 -5.38 1.59 -13.55
CA ASN A 372 -6.84 1.62 -13.44
C ASN A 372 -7.45 0.27 -13.82
N THR A 373 -8.62 0.02 -13.24
CA THR A 373 -9.42 -1.20 -13.34
C THR A 373 -10.87 -0.83 -13.57
N VAL A 374 -11.71 -1.85 -13.77
CA VAL A 374 -13.16 -1.64 -13.76
C VAL A 374 -13.60 -1.22 -12.37
N SER A 375 -14.28 -0.07 -12.28
CA SER A 375 -14.81 0.50 -11.04
C SER A 375 -15.42 -0.59 -10.12
N TRP A 376 -14.90 -0.66 -8.90
CA TRP A 376 -15.24 -1.61 -7.85
C TRP A 376 -15.41 -0.86 -6.53
N GLY A 377 -16.02 -1.48 -5.53
CA GLY A 377 -16.29 -0.74 -4.30
C GLY A 377 -17.10 -1.50 -3.28
N ASN A 378 -17.32 -0.87 -2.13
CA ASN A 378 -17.96 -1.48 -0.95
C ASN A 378 -17.28 -2.78 -0.50
N ALA A 379 -15.96 -2.85 -0.63
CA ALA A 379 -15.13 -4.01 -0.30
C ALA A 379 -13.92 -3.56 0.52
N GLY A 380 -13.57 -4.34 1.55
CA GLY A 380 -12.46 -4.06 2.46
C GLY A 380 -12.48 -2.63 2.98
N GLN A 381 -11.40 -1.88 2.73
CA GLN A 381 -11.29 -0.48 3.18
C GLN A 381 -12.06 0.53 2.31
N VAL A 382 -12.46 0.15 1.10
CA VAL A 382 -13.13 1.06 0.15
C VAL A 382 -14.64 1.10 0.42
N SER A 383 -15.10 2.18 1.07
CA SER A 383 -16.53 2.41 1.36
C SER A 383 -17.32 3.04 0.21
N GLY A 384 -16.64 3.48 -0.86
CA GLY A 384 -17.22 4.08 -2.07
C GLY A 384 -16.87 3.27 -3.31
N CYS A 385 -16.68 3.95 -4.44
CA CYS A 385 -16.09 3.35 -5.63
C CYS A 385 -14.61 3.73 -5.75
N SER A 386 -13.82 2.80 -6.29
CA SER A 386 -12.43 2.95 -6.66
C SER A 386 -12.22 2.33 -8.03
N GLU A 387 -11.24 2.86 -8.76
CA GLU A 387 -10.77 2.26 -10.02
C GLU A 387 -9.34 1.73 -9.89
N SER A 388 -8.68 1.90 -8.74
CA SER A 388 -7.27 1.53 -8.57
C SER A 388 -7.09 0.01 -8.49
N LEU A 389 -5.97 -0.50 -9.03
CA LEU A 389 -5.56 -1.90 -8.88
C LEU A 389 -4.81 -2.10 -7.55
N GLU A 390 -5.56 -2.09 -6.46
CA GLU A 390 -5.02 -2.24 -5.10
C GLU A 390 -5.41 -3.61 -4.55
N VAL A 391 -4.51 -4.58 -4.66
CA VAL A 391 -4.81 -6.00 -4.36
C VAL A 391 -5.06 -6.27 -2.87
N GLY A 392 -4.63 -5.40 -1.96
CA GLY A 392 -4.88 -5.52 -0.52
C GLY A 392 -6.21 -4.87 -0.12
N ASP A 393 -6.53 -3.72 -0.69
CA ASP A 393 -7.67 -2.87 -0.32
C ASP A 393 -9.04 -3.58 -0.23
N PRO A 394 -9.44 -4.44 -1.19
CA PRO A 394 -10.71 -5.17 -1.14
C PRO A 394 -10.86 -6.12 0.04
N LEU A 395 -9.74 -6.51 0.66
CA LEU A 395 -9.68 -7.53 1.72
C LEU A 395 -9.07 -7.00 3.01
N THR A 396 -8.80 -5.69 3.13
CA THR A 396 -8.24 -5.09 4.36
C THR A 396 -8.93 -5.60 5.62
N GLY A 397 -8.12 -6.11 6.55
CA GLY A 397 -8.60 -6.70 7.81
C GLY A 397 -8.88 -8.21 7.75
N LEU A 398 -8.71 -8.84 6.59
CA LEU A 398 -8.72 -10.28 6.41
C LEU A 398 -7.30 -10.80 6.20
N ALA A 399 -6.87 -11.70 7.08
CA ALA A 399 -5.55 -12.28 7.04
C ALA A 399 -5.60 -13.75 6.60
N LEU A 400 -4.48 -14.23 6.07
CA LEU A 400 -4.21 -15.66 5.97
C LEU A 400 -4.12 -16.30 7.37
N PRO A 401 -4.32 -17.63 7.47
CA PRO A 401 -3.87 -18.37 8.65
C PRO A 401 -2.39 -18.03 8.95
N PRO A 402 -2.02 -17.86 10.23
CA PRO A 402 -0.67 -17.46 10.58
C PRO A 402 0.39 -18.41 10.01
N VAL A 403 1.42 -17.84 9.39
CA VAL A 403 2.57 -18.60 8.87
C VAL A 403 3.62 -18.67 9.97
N VAL A 404 3.83 -19.86 10.53
CA VAL A 404 4.83 -20.06 11.58
C VAL A 404 6.20 -20.31 10.97
N MET A 405 7.15 -19.44 11.27
CA MET A 405 8.53 -19.53 10.76
C MET A 405 9.47 -20.22 11.77
N PRO A 406 10.71 -20.59 11.38
CA PRO A 406 11.66 -21.28 12.27
C PRO A 406 12.01 -20.53 13.57
N ASN A 407 11.77 -19.21 13.64
CA ASN A 407 11.90 -18.42 14.87
C ASN A 407 10.74 -18.61 15.86
N GLY A 408 9.78 -19.48 15.54
CA GLY A 408 8.60 -19.77 16.35
C GLY A 408 7.53 -18.66 16.34
N TYR A 409 7.72 -17.60 15.54
CA TYR A 409 6.76 -16.51 15.41
C TYR A 409 5.69 -16.86 14.38
N GLY A 410 4.43 -16.59 14.70
CA GLY A 410 3.30 -16.73 13.78
C GLY A 410 3.06 -15.41 13.06
N TYR A 411 3.45 -15.34 11.80
CA TYR A 411 3.32 -14.14 10.97
C TYR A 411 1.90 -14.00 10.42
N VAL A 412 1.34 -12.80 10.58
CA VAL A 412 0.05 -12.43 10.00
C VAL A 412 0.29 -11.75 8.66
N LEU A 413 -0.30 -12.27 7.60
CA LEU A 413 -0.16 -11.76 6.23
C LEU A 413 -1.56 -11.43 5.69
N GLN A 414 -1.69 -10.32 4.98
CA GLN A 414 -2.93 -9.85 4.37
C GLN A 414 -3.37 -10.82 3.27
N GLU A 415 -4.63 -11.26 3.26
CA GLU A 415 -5.18 -11.93 2.07
C GLU A 415 -5.28 -10.92 0.93
N LEU A 416 -4.87 -11.29 -0.28
CA LEU A 416 -4.82 -10.41 -1.44
C LEU A 416 -5.80 -10.87 -2.52
N ALA A 417 -6.46 -9.90 -3.15
CA ALA A 417 -7.33 -10.11 -4.30
C ALA A 417 -6.49 -10.38 -5.54
N PHE A 418 -6.91 -11.35 -6.36
CA PHE A 418 -6.26 -11.66 -7.61
C PHE A 418 -6.62 -10.64 -8.69
N PHE A 419 -5.76 -10.51 -9.70
CA PHE A 419 -5.94 -9.68 -10.89
C PHE A 419 -7.31 -9.87 -11.55
N SER A 420 -7.75 -11.13 -11.69
CA SER A 420 -9.06 -11.42 -12.29
C SER A 420 -10.24 -10.89 -11.48
N TRP A 421 -10.05 -10.53 -10.20
CA TRP A 421 -11.14 -9.96 -9.38
C TRP A 421 -11.55 -8.60 -9.92
N PHE A 422 -10.56 -7.84 -10.36
CA PHE A 422 -10.72 -6.51 -10.95
C PHE A 422 -11.21 -6.58 -12.40
N SER A 423 -10.60 -7.44 -13.23
CA SER A 423 -10.92 -7.52 -14.67
C SER A 423 -12.18 -8.34 -14.98
N GLY A 424 -12.58 -9.24 -14.08
CA GLY A 424 -13.63 -10.23 -14.32
C GLY A 424 -13.16 -11.52 -14.97
N ALA A 425 -14.14 -12.32 -15.39
CA ALA A 425 -13.94 -13.63 -16.00
C ALA A 425 -13.15 -13.62 -17.34
N PRO A 426 -12.41 -14.69 -17.66
CA PRO A 426 -12.22 -15.90 -16.85
C PRO A 426 -11.29 -15.66 -15.65
N ALA A 427 -11.49 -16.41 -14.57
CA ALA A 427 -10.53 -16.45 -13.46
C ALA A 427 -9.21 -17.04 -13.95
N VAL A 428 -8.11 -16.34 -13.70
CA VAL A 428 -6.74 -16.82 -14.03
C VAL A 428 -5.97 -17.28 -12.80
N GLY A 429 -6.54 -17.07 -11.61
CA GLY A 429 -5.95 -17.46 -10.34
C GLY A 429 -6.07 -18.95 -10.01
N ALA A 430 -5.32 -19.37 -8.99
CA ALA A 430 -5.35 -20.71 -8.43
C ALA A 430 -6.77 -21.10 -8.01
N ASN A 431 -7.12 -22.38 -8.20
CA ASN A 431 -8.46 -22.92 -7.91
C ASN A 431 -9.63 -22.23 -8.65
N GLY A 432 -9.35 -21.39 -9.66
CA GLY A 432 -10.39 -20.57 -10.30
C GLY A 432 -10.94 -19.48 -9.37
N TRP A 433 -10.21 -19.15 -8.31
CA TRP A 433 -10.58 -18.13 -7.33
C TRP A 433 -10.16 -16.72 -7.78
N PHE A 434 -10.57 -15.76 -6.97
CA PHE A 434 -10.32 -14.33 -7.14
C PHE A 434 -9.58 -13.72 -5.93
N SER A 435 -9.12 -14.54 -4.98
CA SER A 435 -8.20 -14.17 -3.90
C SER A 435 -7.39 -15.39 -3.44
N ASN A 436 -6.25 -15.17 -2.78
CA ASN A 436 -5.33 -16.23 -2.42
C ASN A 436 -5.73 -17.09 -1.20
N ASN A 437 -6.79 -16.73 -0.46
CA ASN A 437 -7.36 -17.59 0.60
C ASN A 437 -8.82 -17.99 0.35
N GLY A 438 -9.35 -17.67 -0.83
CA GLY A 438 -10.69 -18.08 -1.23
C GLY A 438 -11.85 -17.31 -0.58
N THR A 439 -11.57 -16.14 0.01
CA THR A 439 -12.63 -15.18 0.38
C THR A 439 -13.41 -14.76 -0.87
N PHE A 440 -12.73 -14.47 -1.97
CA PHE A 440 -13.36 -14.16 -3.25
C PHE A 440 -13.37 -15.38 -4.19
N LYS A 441 -14.58 -15.90 -4.41
CA LYS A 441 -14.87 -16.97 -5.37
C LYS A 441 -15.52 -16.46 -6.66
N THR A 442 -15.84 -15.17 -6.71
CA THR A 442 -16.34 -14.45 -7.88
C THR A 442 -15.54 -13.16 -8.04
N ASP A 443 -15.64 -12.53 -9.21
CA ASP A 443 -15.09 -11.19 -9.42
C ASP A 443 -15.81 -10.13 -8.56
N ALA A 444 -15.37 -8.87 -8.67
CA ALA A 444 -15.95 -7.73 -7.96
C ALA A 444 -17.41 -7.43 -8.33
N GLY A 445 -18.03 -8.21 -9.21
CA GLY A 445 -19.44 -8.11 -9.56
C GLY A 445 -19.74 -6.90 -10.44
N ARG A 446 -20.93 -6.33 -10.26
CA ARG A 446 -21.39 -5.17 -11.04
C ARG A 446 -20.42 -4.00 -10.90
N VAL A 447 -20.23 -3.25 -11.99
CA VAL A 447 -19.48 -1.98 -11.99
C VAL A 447 -20.05 -1.02 -10.94
N CYS A 448 -19.19 -0.50 -10.07
CA CYS A 448 -19.59 0.47 -9.06
C CYS A 448 -19.97 1.80 -9.77
N PRO A 449 -21.15 2.37 -9.46
CA PRO A 449 -21.78 3.42 -10.25
C PRO A 449 -21.13 4.80 -10.14
#